data_AF-A0A017RZ47-F1
#
_entry.id   AF-A0A017RZ47-F1
#
_cell.length_a   1.000
_cell.length_b   1.000
_cell.length_c   1.000
_cell.angle_alpha   90.00
_cell.angle_beta   90.00
_cell.angle_gamma   90.00
#
_symmetry.space_group_name_H-M   'P 1'
#
loop_
_entity.id
_entity.type
_entity.pdbx_description
1 polymer ?
#
loop_
_entity_poly.entity_id
_entity_poly.type
_entity_poly.pdbx_seq_one_letter_code
_entity_poly.pdbx_strand_id
1 'polypeptide(L)'
;MSYIREDIRNIAIIAHVDHGKTTLVDGMLKQSGIFRSNEKVDERVMDSNDLEKERGITILSKNTAVIHDGIKINIVDTPGHADFGGEVERVLKMVDGVLLLVDAFEGPMPQTRFVLKKALELKKKAIVVVNKIDRPDARPNEVIDEVFELFIELGADDELLDFPIVYCSARNGIATLDLSVEAVNLEPLFKTIIEHVPAPEGDEDAPLQMLVTSIDSNEYVGRIAVGKIERGKLKKNQQVAVCDKDGEVRNGKIANLYVYNGLRRVDVEEASIGDIVAVSGIADINIGETIADISNPEALPFVDIDEPTISMTFSVNDSPFAGREGEYVTSRHLRERLMKELETNVSLRVKETETTDAFEVSGRGELHLSILIETMRREGYELQVSKPRVIFKDIDGVKHEPIEYLTIDVPEEFMGVVMEKLGTRKAEMVNMTSAINGYVRLEFKIPARGLIGYRNEFLTDTKGNGIMNHIFHGYEPYKGDIPERTRGSLVAFESGEAVTYGLYNAQERGTLFIPAGTPVYSGMIVGVCSRAEDIEVNVCKKKHVTNMRASGSDEALRLTPHTEMTLEQSLEFIASDELVEVTPKTIRMRKKILDVNLRKKEASAKAKAAREGK
;
A
#
# COMPACT_ATOMS: atom_id res chain seq x y z
N MET A 1 -41.56 3.74 -3.10
CA MET A 1 -40.97 4.96 -3.70
C MET A 1 -39.57 5.03 -3.12
N SER A 2 -38.50 5.20 -3.93
CA SER A 2 -37.18 5.37 -3.32
C SER A 2 -37.20 6.68 -2.53
N TYR A 3 -36.87 6.56 -1.24
CA TYR A 3 -36.59 7.67 -0.37
C TYR A 3 -35.18 8.18 -0.71
N ILE A 4 -35.08 9.48 -0.99
CA ILE A 4 -33.82 10.16 -1.28
C ILE A 4 -33.42 10.90 0.00
N ARG A 5 -32.25 10.58 0.53
CA ARG A 5 -31.79 11.11 1.81
C ARG A 5 -30.93 12.36 1.61
N GLU A 6 -31.59 13.50 1.50
CA GLU A 6 -30.94 14.78 1.18
C GLU A 6 -30.00 15.32 2.27
N ASP A 7 -30.13 14.86 3.51
CA ASP A 7 -29.29 15.29 4.65
C ASP A 7 -27.91 14.63 4.69
N ILE A 8 -27.57 13.75 3.73
CA ILE A 8 -26.27 13.07 3.68
C ILE A 8 -25.60 13.17 2.30
N ARG A 9 -24.27 13.32 2.30
CA ARG A 9 -23.40 13.10 1.13
C ARG A 9 -22.23 12.20 1.52
N ASN A 10 -22.00 11.13 0.76
CA ASN A 10 -20.83 10.25 0.96
C ASN A 10 -19.83 10.47 -0.17
N ILE A 11 -18.63 10.91 0.19
CA ILE A 11 -17.58 11.25 -0.77
C ILE A 11 -16.28 10.52 -0.44
N ALA A 12 -15.54 10.13 -1.48
CA ALA A 12 -14.14 9.72 -1.34
C ALA A 12 -13.19 10.81 -1.81
N ILE A 13 -12.04 10.97 -1.17
CA ILE A 13 -10.99 11.88 -1.67
C ILE A 13 -9.89 11.05 -2.33
N ILE A 14 -9.55 11.43 -3.56
CA ILE A 14 -8.48 10.87 -4.38
C ILE A 14 -7.41 11.95 -4.53
N ALA A 15 -6.21 11.71 -4.01
CA ALA A 15 -5.13 12.70 -4.05
C ALA A 15 -3.77 12.02 -4.19
N HIS A 16 -2.82 12.70 -4.83
CA HIS A 16 -1.42 12.32 -4.71
C HIS A 16 -0.89 12.77 -3.35
N VAL A 17 0.24 12.21 -2.91
CA VAL A 17 0.89 12.73 -1.72
C VAL A 17 1.39 14.14 -1.96
N ASP A 18 1.36 14.91 -0.87
CA ASP A 18 1.66 16.33 -0.84
C ASP A 18 0.70 17.24 -1.62
N HIS A 19 -0.33 16.74 -2.31
CA HIS A 19 -1.39 17.58 -2.88
C HIS A 19 -2.30 18.21 -1.81
N GLY A 20 -2.06 17.90 -0.52
CA GLY A 20 -2.68 18.60 0.61
C GLY A 20 -4.03 18.04 1.04
N LYS A 21 -4.28 16.74 0.81
CA LYS A 21 -5.52 16.04 1.23
C LYS A 21 -5.83 16.25 2.71
N THR A 22 -4.88 15.94 3.58
CA THR A 22 -5.05 16.12 5.03
C THR A 22 -5.31 17.58 5.40
N THR A 23 -4.58 18.51 4.79
CA THR A 23 -4.77 19.94 5.04
C THR A 23 -6.17 20.41 4.61
N LEU A 24 -6.70 19.86 3.52
CA LEU A 24 -8.04 20.18 3.05
C LEU A 24 -9.10 19.66 4.03
N VAL A 25 -9.00 18.39 4.44
CA VAL A 25 -9.93 17.78 5.41
C VAL A 25 -9.89 18.51 6.74
N ASP A 26 -8.70 18.89 7.23
CA ASP A 26 -8.54 19.70 8.45
C ASP A 26 -9.21 21.08 8.29
N GLY A 27 -9.07 21.71 7.11
CA GLY A 27 -9.74 22.97 6.78
C GLY A 27 -11.25 22.84 6.82
N MET A 28 -11.79 21.76 6.22
CA MET A 28 -13.23 21.46 6.23
C MET A 28 -13.72 21.24 7.67
N LEU A 29 -13.01 20.46 8.48
CA LEU A 29 -13.34 20.19 9.89
C LEU A 29 -13.39 21.46 10.74
N LYS A 30 -12.44 22.39 10.54
CA LYS A 30 -12.40 23.66 11.28
C LYS A 30 -13.57 24.58 10.93
N GLN A 31 -14.02 24.54 9.68
CA GLN A 31 -15.07 25.43 9.18
C GLN A 31 -16.48 24.84 9.26
N SER A 32 -16.62 23.52 9.43
CA SER A 32 -17.89 22.83 9.58
C SER A 32 -18.52 22.96 10.98
N GLY A 33 -18.02 23.87 11.83
CA GLY A 33 -18.60 24.16 13.15
C GLY A 33 -18.56 23.02 14.19
N ILE A 34 -17.90 21.89 13.91
CA ILE A 34 -17.83 20.71 14.81
C ILE A 34 -16.97 20.99 16.05
N PHE A 35 -15.96 21.87 15.94
CA PHE A 35 -15.06 22.19 17.03
C PHE A 35 -15.48 23.49 17.73
N ARG A 36 -15.76 23.41 19.03
CA ARG A 36 -15.77 24.60 19.90
C ARG A 36 -14.36 25.18 19.90
N SER A 37 -14.24 26.51 19.94
CA SER A 37 -13.01 27.31 19.89
C SER A 37 -11.89 26.95 20.90
N ASN A 38 -12.08 25.94 21.76
CA ASN A 38 -11.15 25.49 22.80
C ASN A 38 -10.66 24.03 22.64
N GLU A 39 -11.08 23.26 21.63
CA GLU A 39 -10.47 21.95 21.36
C GLU A 39 -9.20 22.13 20.51
N LYS A 40 -8.04 21.73 21.06
CA LYS A 40 -6.79 21.62 20.29
C LYS A 40 -6.96 20.50 19.27
N VAL A 41 -7.10 20.86 18.00
CA VAL A 41 -6.95 19.94 16.87
C VAL A 41 -5.44 19.80 16.63
N ASP A 42 -4.89 18.60 16.79
CA ASP A 42 -3.54 18.33 16.34
C ASP A 42 -3.47 18.62 14.83
N GLU A 43 -2.50 19.42 14.40
CA GLU A 43 -2.31 19.73 12.99
C GLU A 43 -2.00 18.42 12.23
N ARG A 44 -2.84 18.06 11.24
CA ARG A 44 -2.73 16.91 10.32
C ARG A 44 -3.30 15.58 10.82
N VAL A 45 -4.62 15.38 10.70
CA VAL A 45 -5.27 14.22 11.32
C VAL A 45 -5.48 13.00 10.38
N MET A 46 -5.57 13.22 9.07
CA MET A 46 -5.76 12.13 8.10
C MET A 46 -4.46 11.36 7.85
N ASP A 47 -3.36 12.03 7.46
CA ASP A 47 -2.01 11.44 7.33
C ASP A 47 -1.25 11.41 8.68
N SER A 48 -1.88 10.93 9.75
CA SER A 48 -1.22 10.84 11.07
C SER A 48 -0.13 9.76 11.12
N ASN A 49 -0.11 8.82 10.18
CA ASN A 49 0.85 7.73 10.16
C ASN A 49 2.11 8.15 9.37
N ASP A 50 3.26 8.20 10.04
CA ASP A 50 4.54 8.61 9.43
C ASP A 50 4.91 7.75 8.21
N LEU A 51 4.40 6.51 8.17
CA LEU A 51 4.52 5.56 7.05
C LEU A 51 3.85 6.06 5.76
N GLU A 52 2.68 6.68 5.87
CA GLU A 52 1.92 7.19 4.73
C GLU A 52 2.61 8.41 4.12
N LYS A 53 3.18 9.28 4.98
CA LYS A 53 3.96 10.44 4.58
C LYS A 53 5.25 10.07 3.85
N GLU A 54 6.00 9.11 4.38
CA GLU A 54 7.27 8.69 3.78
C GLU A 54 7.10 7.97 2.45
N ARG A 55 6.03 7.17 2.30
CA ARG A 55 5.82 6.33 1.11
C ARG A 55 5.02 7.01 0.01
N GLY A 56 4.43 8.18 0.28
CA GLY A 56 3.67 8.85 -0.76
C GLY A 56 2.31 8.19 -1.05
N ILE A 57 1.73 7.44 -0.11
CA ILE A 57 0.47 6.71 -0.32
C ILE A 57 -0.39 6.67 0.96
N THR A 58 -1.71 6.64 0.77
CA THR A 58 -2.67 6.28 1.82
C THR A 58 -2.73 4.76 1.94
N ILE A 59 -2.59 4.24 3.16
CA ILE A 59 -2.45 2.80 3.42
C ILE A 59 -3.76 2.24 3.97
N LEU A 60 -4.44 2.95 4.87
CA LEU A 60 -5.72 2.54 5.44
C LEU A 60 -6.80 3.60 5.20
N SER A 61 -7.97 3.16 4.77
CA SER A 61 -9.15 4.03 4.71
C SER A 61 -9.56 4.53 6.10
N LYS A 62 -9.58 5.86 6.28
CA LYS A 62 -10.18 6.52 7.45
C LYS A 62 -11.48 7.22 7.06
N ASN A 63 -12.45 7.16 7.96
CA ASN A 63 -13.76 7.79 7.77
C ASN A 63 -13.88 8.99 8.70
N THR A 64 -14.22 10.14 8.12
CA THR A 64 -14.45 11.40 8.82
C THR A 64 -15.82 11.93 8.44
N ALA A 65 -16.50 12.64 9.32
CA ALA A 65 -17.77 13.29 8.98
C ALA A 65 -17.73 14.78 9.32
N VAL A 66 -18.15 15.63 8.40
CA VAL A 66 -18.34 17.06 8.61
C VAL A 66 -19.82 17.42 8.48
N ILE A 67 -20.30 18.39 9.25
CA ILE A 67 -21.69 18.86 9.19
C ILE A 67 -21.67 20.28 8.66
N HIS A 68 -22.34 20.53 7.54
CA HIS A 68 -22.45 21.84 6.93
C HIS A 68 -23.91 22.13 6.59
N ASP A 69 -24.45 23.27 7.05
CA ASP A 69 -25.85 23.65 6.83
C ASP A 69 -26.89 22.56 7.19
N GLY A 70 -26.60 21.75 8.20
CA GLY A 70 -27.45 20.64 8.63
C GLY A 70 -27.34 19.37 7.77
N ILE A 71 -26.50 19.38 6.74
CA ILE A 71 -26.18 18.24 5.88
C ILE A 71 -24.89 17.60 6.37
N LYS A 72 -24.89 16.28 6.52
CA LYS A 72 -23.74 15.49 6.93
C LYS A 72 -22.97 14.99 5.72
N ILE A 73 -21.71 15.40 5.61
CA ILE A 73 -20.79 14.98 4.55
C ILE A 73 -19.81 13.97 5.15
N ASN A 74 -19.97 12.70 4.79
CA ASN A 74 -19.02 11.65 5.15
C ASN A 74 -17.88 11.63 4.12
N ILE A 75 -16.66 11.80 4.60
CA ILE A 75 -15.42 11.78 3.84
C ILE A 75 -14.71 10.46 4.12
N VAL A 76 -14.52 9.66 3.08
CA VAL A 76 -13.80 8.39 3.16
C VAL A 76 -12.48 8.53 2.41
N ASP A 77 -11.40 8.15 3.07
CA ASP A 77 -10.07 8.19 2.47
C ASP A 77 -9.81 6.96 1.60
N THR A 78 -9.24 7.13 0.40
CA THR A 78 -8.95 6.01 -0.50
C THR A 78 -7.45 5.70 -0.56
N PRO A 79 -7.04 4.42 -0.43
CA PRO A 79 -5.67 4.03 -0.71
C PRO A 79 -5.26 4.37 -2.16
N GLY A 80 -4.11 5.00 -2.34
CA GLY A 80 -3.64 5.48 -3.66
C GLY A 80 -2.92 4.43 -4.51
N HIS A 81 -2.77 3.19 -4.03
CA HIS A 81 -1.83 2.22 -4.60
C HIS A 81 -2.49 0.91 -5.06
N ALA A 82 -2.06 0.38 -6.21
CA ALA A 82 -2.66 -0.80 -6.87
C ALA A 82 -2.67 -2.07 -6.02
N ASP A 83 -1.68 -2.29 -5.15
CA ASP A 83 -1.64 -3.41 -4.19
C ASP A 83 -2.83 -3.39 -3.22
N PHE A 84 -3.55 -2.28 -3.08
CA PHE A 84 -4.78 -2.14 -2.30
C PHE A 84 -6.03 -2.07 -3.17
N GLY A 85 -5.99 -2.52 -4.43
CA GLY A 85 -7.09 -2.40 -5.39
C GLY A 85 -8.44 -2.91 -4.86
N GLY A 86 -8.44 -4.05 -4.17
CA GLY A 86 -9.65 -4.60 -3.53
C GLY A 86 -10.16 -3.74 -2.36
N GLU A 87 -9.30 -3.02 -1.64
CA GLU A 87 -9.72 -2.02 -0.66
C GLU A 87 -10.31 -0.79 -1.33
N VAL A 88 -9.66 -0.30 -2.39
CA VAL A 88 -10.15 0.84 -3.18
C VAL A 88 -11.56 0.58 -3.72
N GLU A 89 -11.81 -0.58 -4.32
CA GLU A 89 -13.15 -0.92 -4.83
C GLU A 89 -14.20 -1.01 -3.72
N ARG A 90 -13.85 -1.54 -2.53
CA ARG A 90 -14.74 -1.59 -1.37
C ARG A 90 -15.08 -0.20 -0.85
N VAL A 91 -14.10 0.70 -0.79
CA VAL A 91 -14.32 2.08 -0.37
C VAL A 91 -15.17 2.85 -1.37
N LEU A 92 -14.90 2.70 -2.66
CA LEU A 92 -15.67 3.38 -3.72
C LEU A 92 -17.14 2.93 -3.75
N LYS A 93 -17.47 1.72 -3.28
CA LYS A 93 -18.87 1.29 -3.10
C LYS A 93 -19.59 2.00 -1.96
N MET A 94 -18.88 2.41 -0.91
CA MET A 94 -19.49 3.16 0.22
C MET A 94 -19.85 4.59 -0.15
N VAL A 95 -19.23 5.17 -1.17
CA VAL A 95 -19.40 6.59 -1.51
C VAL A 95 -20.23 6.78 -2.76
N ASP A 96 -20.81 7.96 -2.91
CA ASP A 96 -21.72 8.31 -4.00
C ASP A 96 -21.06 9.29 -4.99
N GLY A 97 -19.96 9.95 -4.57
CA GLY A 97 -19.09 10.76 -5.43
C GLY A 97 -17.62 10.73 -4.99
N VAL A 98 -16.75 11.33 -5.80
CA VAL A 98 -15.31 11.43 -5.54
C VAL A 98 -14.81 12.86 -5.70
N LEU A 99 -13.85 13.27 -4.87
CA LEU A 99 -13.09 14.51 -5.05
C LEU A 99 -11.68 14.19 -5.51
N LEU A 100 -11.33 14.63 -6.71
CA LEU A 100 -9.97 14.56 -7.21
C LEU A 100 -9.21 15.82 -6.79
N LEU A 101 -8.24 15.67 -5.89
CA LEU A 101 -7.40 16.75 -5.41
C LEU A 101 -6.08 16.83 -6.19
N VAL A 102 -5.88 17.95 -6.86
CA VAL A 102 -4.75 18.17 -7.78
C VAL A 102 -3.97 19.42 -7.35
N ASP A 103 -2.64 19.37 -7.37
CA ASP A 103 -1.82 20.54 -7.08
C ASP A 103 -1.83 21.53 -8.27
N ALA A 104 -2.06 22.81 -8.01
CA ALA A 104 -2.14 23.86 -9.02
C ALA A 104 -0.83 24.12 -9.77
N PHE A 105 0.30 23.61 -9.28
CA PHE A 105 1.58 23.67 -9.96
C PHE A 105 1.96 22.32 -10.59
N GLU A 106 1.86 21.24 -9.83
CA GLU A 106 2.37 19.95 -10.29
C GLU A 106 1.43 19.25 -11.28
N GLY A 107 0.12 19.46 -11.16
CA GLY A 107 -0.87 18.80 -12.01
C GLY A 107 -1.25 17.38 -11.55
N PRO A 108 -1.99 16.62 -12.37
CA PRO A 108 -2.39 15.26 -12.03
C PRO A 108 -1.21 14.29 -12.03
N MET A 109 -1.11 13.47 -10.98
CA MET A 109 0.02 12.55 -10.80
C MET A 109 -0.34 11.09 -11.14
N PRO A 110 0.62 10.26 -11.57
CA PRO A 110 0.39 8.86 -11.96
C PRO A 110 -0.35 8.00 -10.92
N GLN A 111 -0.14 8.27 -9.63
CA GLN A 111 -0.70 7.50 -8.53
C GLN A 111 -2.22 7.67 -8.40
N THR A 112 -2.78 8.86 -8.71
CA THR A 112 -4.23 9.07 -8.63
C THR A 112 -4.98 8.42 -9.79
N ARG A 113 -4.30 8.11 -10.89
CA ARG A 113 -4.90 7.56 -12.10
C ARG A 113 -5.58 6.21 -11.85
N PHE A 114 -4.99 5.36 -11.02
CA PHE A 114 -5.56 4.04 -10.71
C PHE A 114 -6.92 4.15 -10.00
N VAL A 115 -6.96 4.92 -8.90
CA VAL A 115 -8.18 5.10 -8.10
C VAL A 115 -9.24 5.84 -8.90
N LEU A 116 -8.85 6.86 -9.66
CA LEU A 116 -9.76 7.62 -10.52
C LEU A 116 -10.38 6.73 -11.61
N LYS A 117 -9.58 5.90 -12.28
CA LYS A 117 -10.08 4.94 -13.28
C LYS A 117 -11.16 4.04 -12.68
N LYS A 118 -10.93 3.51 -11.48
CA LYS A 118 -11.90 2.67 -10.76
C LYS A 118 -13.17 3.43 -10.38
N ALA A 119 -13.04 4.68 -9.97
CA ALA A 119 -14.20 5.53 -9.68
C ALA A 119 -15.05 5.78 -10.94
N LEU A 120 -14.40 6.01 -12.10
CA LEU A 120 -15.07 6.21 -13.39
C LEU A 120 -15.73 4.91 -13.90
N GLU A 121 -15.08 3.75 -13.76
CA GLU A 121 -15.67 2.42 -14.05
C GLU A 121 -16.95 2.17 -13.23
N LEU A 122 -16.99 2.67 -11.99
CA LEU A 122 -18.15 2.62 -11.10
C LEU A 122 -19.14 3.78 -11.30
N LYS A 123 -18.93 4.62 -12.32
CA LYS A 123 -19.75 5.78 -12.69
C LYS A 123 -19.97 6.77 -11.54
N LYS A 124 -18.98 6.92 -10.67
CA LYS A 124 -19.04 7.89 -9.57
C LYS A 124 -18.84 9.30 -10.11
N LYS A 125 -19.67 10.25 -9.65
CA LYS A 125 -19.54 11.66 -10.03
C LYS A 125 -18.28 12.25 -9.40
N ALA A 126 -17.45 12.90 -10.22
CA ALA A 126 -16.19 13.48 -9.79
C ALA A 126 -16.30 15.00 -9.62
N ILE A 127 -15.64 15.54 -8.61
CA ILE A 127 -15.41 16.98 -8.41
C ILE A 127 -13.90 17.20 -8.43
N VAL A 128 -13.42 18.13 -9.25
CA VAL A 128 -11.99 18.44 -9.32
C VAL A 128 -11.68 19.62 -8.42
N VAL A 129 -10.74 19.41 -7.49
CA VAL A 129 -10.26 20.44 -6.57
C VAL A 129 -8.81 20.76 -6.90
N VAL A 130 -8.58 21.95 -7.45
CA VAL A 130 -7.24 22.47 -7.77
C VAL A 130 -6.70 23.21 -6.54
N ASN A 131 -5.81 22.57 -5.80
CA ASN A 131 -5.30 23.03 -4.52
C ASN A 131 -3.97 23.80 -4.63
N LYS A 132 -3.61 24.53 -3.57
CA LYS A 132 -2.39 25.35 -3.46
C LYS A 132 -2.31 26.49 -4.48
N ILE A 133 -3.45 27.09 -4.80
CA ILE A 133 -3.52 28.30 -5.64
C ILE A 133 -2.80 29.52 -5.02
N ASP A 134 -2.44 29.45 -3.73
CA ASP A 134 -1.64 30.47 -3.04
C ASP A 134 -0.15 30.46 -3.44
N ARG A 135 0.31 29.46 -4.18
CA ARG A 135 1.69 29.39 -4.66
C ARG A 135 1.95 30.43 -5.75
N PRO A 136 3.08 31.15 -5.71
CA PRO A 136 3.42 32.14 -6.73
C PRO A 136 3.60 31.52 -8.13
N ASP A 137 4.03 30.26 -8.19
CA ASP A 137 4.27 29.53 -9.43
C ASP A 137 3.04 28.71 -9.88
N ALA A 138 1.86 28.90 -9.26
CA ALA A 138 0.65 28.15 -9.62
C ALA A 138 0.21 28.42 -11.07
N ARG A 139 -0.14 27.34 -11.78
CA ARG A 139 -0.60 27.32 -13.18
C ARG A 139 -1.97 26.63 -13.32
N PRO A 140 -3.01 27.12 -12.62
CA PRO A 140 -4.28 26.41 -12.46
C PRO A 140 -5.01 26.13 -13.78
N ASN A 141 -4.94 27.01 -14.77
CA ASN A 141 -5.59 26.79 -16.07
C ASN A 141 -4.94 25.64 -16.85
N GLU A 142 -3.61 25.58 -16.89
CA GLU A 142 -2.89 24.48 -17.56
C GLU A 142 -3.15 23.14 -16.86
N VAL A 143 -3.18 23.14 -15.52
CA VAL A 143 -3.49 21.94 -14.73
C VAL A 143 -4.90 21.43 -15.01
N ILE A 144 -5.86 22.33 -15.25
CA ILE A 144 -7.22 21.92 -15.62
C ILE A 144 -7.23 21.23 -16.98
N ASP A 145 -6.53 21.78 -17.97
CA ASP A 145 -6.40 21.14 -19.28
C ASP A 145 -5.77 19.73 -19.14
N GLU A 146 -4.72 19.58 -18.33
CA GLU A 146 -4.11 18.28 -18.01
C GLU A 146 -5.08 17.30 -17.32
N VAL A 147 -5.96 17.81 -16.44
CA VAL A 147 -6.99 16.98 -15.78
C VAL A 147 -8.08 16.56 -16.77
N PHE A 148 -8.50 17.45 -17.68
CA PHE A 148 -9.43 17.08 -18.75
C PHE A 148 -8.82 15.99 -19.64
N GLU A 149 -7.56 16.15 -20.05
CA GLU A 149 -6.82 15.13 -20.80
C GLU A 149 -6.79 13.80 -20.03
N LEU A 150 -6.49 13.82 -18.73
CA LEU A 150 -6.51 12.63 -17.89
C LEU A 150 -7.88 11.92 -17.90
N PHE A 151 -8.99 12.64 -17.75
CA PHE A 151 -10.33 12.02 -17.74
C PHE A 151 -10.63 11.36 -19.09
N ILE A 152 -10.27 12.02 -20.20
CA ILE A 152 -10.41 11.48 -21.55
C ILE A 152 -9.55 10.22 -21.70
N GLU A 153 -8.29 10.27 -21.29
CA GLU A 153 -7.36 9.13 -21.32
C GLU A 153 -7.87 7.92 -20.51
N LEU A 154 -8.57 8.17 -19.41
CA LEU A 154 -9.15 7.13 -18.56
C LEU A 154 -10.49 6.59 -19.09
N GLY A 155 -11.04 7.15 -20.17
CA GLY A 155 -12.28 6.70 -20.79
C GLY A 155 -13.53 7.21 -20.07
N ALA A 156 -13.49 8.43 -19.53
CA ALA A 156 -14.69 9.08 -19.00
C ALA A 156 -15.72 9.33 -20.11
N ASP A 157 -16.98 8.96 -19.86
CA ASP A 157 -18.11 9.32 -20.72
C ASP A 157 -18.39 10.83 -20.66
N ASP A 158 -19.11 11.39 -21.65
CA ASP A 158 -19.42 12.83 -21.74
C ASP A 158 -20.07 13.39 -20.45
N GLU A 159 -20.91 12.60 -19.76
CA GLU A 159 -21.55 12.98 -18.49
C GLU A 159 -20.59 13.03 -17.28
N LEU A 160 -19.41 12.42 -17.40
CA LEU A 160 -18.34 12.43 -16.40
C LEU A 160 -17.28 13.49 -16.72
N LEU A 161 -17.23 13.99 -17.97
CA LEU A 161 -16.40 15.11 -18.38
C LEU A 161 -16.96 16.47 -17.92
N ASP A 162 -18.26 16.55 -17.64
CA ASP A 162 -18.89 17.74 -17.03
C ASP A 162 -18.72 17.75 -15.50
N PHE A 163 -17.47 17.80 -15.04
CA PHE A 163 -17.15 17.88 -13.61
C PHE A 163 -17.01 19.34 -13.15
N PRO A 164 -17.53 19.70 -11.97
CA PRO A 164 -17.29 21.01 -11.40
C PRO A 164 -15.84 21.15 -10.93
N ILE A 165 -15.30 22.37 -11.10
CA ILE A 165 -13.93 22.71 -10.74
C ILE A 165 -13.96 23.69 -9.57
N VAL A 166 -13.21 23.37 -8.51
CA VAL A 166 -13.06 24.22 -7.33
C VAL A 166 -11.59 24.55 -7.13
N TYR A 167 -11.26 25.84 -7.12
CA TYR A 167 -9.92 26.33 -6.80
C TYR A 167 -9.81 26.50 -5.29
N CYS A 168 -8.76 25.94 -4.69
CA CYS A 168 -8.62 25.88 -3.24
C CYS A 168 -7.21 26.25 -2.79
N SER A 169 -7.10 26.92 -1.65
CA SER A 169 -5.90 26.93 -0.83
C SER A 169 -6.24 26.30 0.52
N ALA A 170 -5.97 25.00 0.64
CA ALA A 170 -6.24 24.25 1.86
C ALA A 170 -5.51 24.84 3.08
N ARG A 171 -4.29 25.38 2.87
CA ARG A 171 -3.48 26.03 3.91
C ARG A 171 -4.18 27.24 4.51
N ASN A 172 -4.76 28.09 3.65
CA ASN A 172 -5.46 29.29 4.07
C ASN A 172 -6.94 29.02 4.40
N GLY A 173 -7.44 27.82 4.07
CA GLY A 173 -8.84 27.43 4.28
C GLY A 173 -9.79 28.22 3.39
N ILE A 174 -9.43 28.47 2.13
CA ILE A 174 -10.24 29.25 1.20
C ILE A 174 -10.48 28.47 -0.09
N ALA A 175 -11.67 28.61 -0.66
CA ALA A 175 -12.03 28.05 -1.96
C ALA A 175 -12.81 29.09 -2.79
N THR A 176 -12.74 28.96 -4.12
CA THR A 176 -13.50 29.74 -5.09
C THR A 176 -13.78 28.90 -6.33
N LEU A 177 -14.86 29.24 -7.04
CA LEU A 177 -15.16 28.67 -8.37
C LEU A 177 -14.54 29.51 -9.50
N ASP A 178 -14.12 30.74 -9.19
CA ASP A 178 -13.56 31.69 -10.14
C ASP A 178 -12.32 32.36 -9.52
N LEU A 179 -11.18 32.23 -10.18
CA LEU A 179 -9.90 32.81 -9.74
C LEU A 179 -9.93 34.35 -9.69
N SER A 180 -10.88 35.01 -10.38
CA SER A 180 -11.06 36.46 -10.32
C SER A 180 -11.81 36.94 -9.06
N VAL A 181 -12.46 36.01 -8.34
CA VAL A 181 -13.20 36.29 -7.11
C VAL A 181 -12.34 35.99 -5.90
N GLU A 182 -12.29 36.94 -4.96
CA GLU A 182 -11.55 36.77 -3.71
C GLU A 182 -12.16 35.65 -2.85
N ALA A 183 -11.36 34.62 -2.58
CA ALA A 183 -11.78 33.47 -1.79
C ALA A 183 -11.69 33.78 -0.28
N VAL A 184 -12.79 33.59 0.45
CA VAL A 184 -12.88 33.96 1.88
C VAL A 184 -12.86 32.74 2.80
N ASN A 185 -13.50 31.64 2.38
CA ASN A 185 -13.65 30.41 3.16
C ASN A 185 -13.88 29.21 2.22
N LEU A 186 -14.09 28.01 2.77
CA LEU A 186 -14.37 26.78 2.02
C LEU A 186 -15.85 26.62 1.61
N GLU A 187 -16.69 27.65 1.81
CA GLU A 187 -18.12 27.60 1.46
C GLU A 187 -18.38 27.14 0.01
N PRO A 188 -17.62 27.61 -1.01
CA PRO A 188 -17.85 27.17 -2.38
C PRO A 188 -17.60 25.67 -2.57
N LEU A 189 -16.64 25.09 -1.85
CA LEU A 189 -16.38 23.66 -1.89
C LEU A 189 -17.56 22.87 -1.28
N PHE A 190 -18.05 23.28 -0.10
CA PHE A 190 -19.18 22.62 0.54
C PHE A 190 -20.43 22.64 -0.33
N LYS A 191 -20.77 23.79 -0.92
CA LYS A 191 -21.91 23.91 -1.83
C LYS A 191 -21.78 23.03 -3.06
N THR A 192 -20.60 23.03 -3.68
CA THR A 192 -20.34 22.19 -4.86
C THR A 192 -20.55 20.71 -4.55
N ILE A 193 -20.07 20.23 -3.39
CA ILE A 193 -20.30 18.86 -2.92
C ILE A 193 -21.79 18.56 -2.79
N ILE A 194 -22.54 19.44 -2.11
CA ILE A 194 -23.97 19.23 -1.86
C ILE A 194 -24.78 19.20 -3.17
N GLU A 195 -24.43 20.08 -4.12
CA GLU A 195 -25.13 20.24 -5.40
C GLU A 195 -24.83 19.12 -6.40
N HIS A 196 -23.58 18.65 -6.49
CA HIS A 196 -23.15 17.74 -7.56
C HIS A 196 -23.00 16.29 -7.13
N VAL A 197 -22.81 16.02 -5.83
CA VAL A 197 -22.75 14.64 -5.33
C VAL A 197 -24.18 14.17 -5.08
N PRO A 198 -24.60 13.02 -5.65
CA PRO A 198 -25.94 12.50 -5.44
C PRO A 198 -26.16 12.11 -3.98
N ALA A 199 -27.36 12.38 -3.49
CA ALA A 199 -27.83 11.88 -2.21
C ALA A 199 -28.00 10.35 -2.26
N PRO A 200 -27.77 9.62 -1.16
CA PRO A 200 -28.08 8.19 -1.10
C PRO A 200 -29.58 7.94 -1.35
N GLU A 201 -29.89 7.01 -2.25
CA GLU A 201 -31.27 6.62 -2.57
C GLU A 201 -31.55 5.17 -2.11
N GLY A 202 -32.75 4.95 -1.57
CA GLY A 202 -33.27 3.59 -1.36
C GLY A 202 -34.49 3.57 -0.44
N ASP A 203 -34.72 2.48 0.30
CA ASP A 203 -35.93 2.32 1.11
C ASP A 203 -35.59 2.07 2.58
N GLU A 204 -36.02 3.00 3.43
CA GLU A 204 -35.85 2.96 4.88
C GLU A 204 -36.70 1.91 5.57
N ASP A 205 -37.86 1.55 5.00
CA ASP A 205 -38.80 0.59 5.59
C ASP A 205 -38.58 -0.83 5.07
N ALA A 206 -37.73 -0.98 4.05
CA ALA A 206 -37.36 -2.27 3.51
C ALA A 206 -36.40 -3.05 4.45
N PRO A 207 -36.28 -4.38 4.26
CA PRO A 207 -35.43 -5.21 5.10
C PRO A 207 -33.98 -4.72 5.11
N LEU A 208 -33.39 -4.64 6.31
CA LEU A 208 -32.03 -4.18 6.55
C LEU A 208 -31.04 -4.89 5.63
N GLN A 209 -30.14 -4.11 5.02
CA GLN A 209 -28.95 -4.59 4.34
C GLN A 209 -27.79 -3.63 4.55
N MET A 210 -26.69 -4.16 5.09
CA MET A 210 -25.44 -3.45 5.28
C MET A 210 -24.29 -4.39 4.94
N LEU A 211 -23.52 -4.05 3.90
CA LEU A 211 -22.31 -4.78 3.54
C LEU A 211 -21.17 -4.38 4.47
N VAL A 212 -20.48 -5.36 5.05
CA VAL A 212 -19.25 -5.09 5.81
C VAL A 212 -18.12 -4.84 4.82
N THR A 213 -17.59 -3.62 4.83
CA THR A 213 -16.57 -3.16 3.88
C THR A 213 -15.18 -3.10 4.47
N SER A 214 -15.08 -2.77 5.76
CA SER A 214 -13.84 -2.81 6.53
C SER A 214 -14.10 -3.28 7.96
N ILE A 215 -13.04 -3.75 8.60
CA ILE A 215 -13.05 -4.19 9.99
C ILE A 215 -11.99 -3.39 10.75
N ASP A 216 -12.41 -2.88 11.89
CA ASP A 216 -11.54 -2.30 12.89
C ASP A 216 -11.55 -3.19 14.15
N SER A 217 -10.57 -3.01 15.03
CA SER A 217 -10.46 -3.80 16.25
C SER A 217 -10.20 -2.90 17.46
N ASN A 218 -10.82 -3.22 18.59
CA ASN A 218 -10.61 -2.54 19.85
C ASN A 218 -10.52 -3.56 20.99
N GLU A 219 -9.54 -3.41 21.88
CA GLU A 219 -9.29 -4.36 22.98
C GLU A 219 -10.47 -4.53 23.95
N TYR A 220 -11.35 -3.52 24.06
CA TYR A 220 -12.50 -3.56 24.96
C TYR A 220 -13.79 -4.08 24.30
N VAL A 221 -13.95 -3.80 22.99
CA VAL A 221 -15.22 -4.02 22.27
C VAL A 221 -15.12 -5.20 21.28
N GLY A 222 -13.90 -5.65 20.98
CA GLY A 222 -13.62 -6.67 19.97
C GLY A 222 -13.61 -6.11 18.55
N ARG A 223 -14.03 -6.93 17.59
CA ARG A 223 -14.16 -6.52 16.18
C ARG A 223 -15.30 -5.52 16.00
N ILE A 224 -15.03 -4.51 15.18
CA ILE A 224 -15.96 -3.45 14.80
C ILE A 224 -16.10 -3.49 13.28
N ALA A 225 -17.28 -3.86 12.80
CA ALA A 225 -17.60 -3.88 11.38
C ALA A 225 -18.01 -2.48 10.91
N VAL A 226 -17.45 -2.02 9.79
CA VAL A 226 -17.77 -0.72 9.19
C VAL A 226 -18.37 -0.92 7.79
N GLY A 227 -19.42 -0.18 7.50
CA GLY A 227 -20.10 -0.25 6.22
C GLY A 227 -21.20 0.80 6.07
N LYS A 228 -21.67 0.97 4.83
CA LYS A 228 -22.84 1.79 4.50
C LYS A 228 -24.11 0.94 4.61
N ILE A 229 -25.15 1.49 5.22
CA ILE A 229 -26.49 0.91 5.20
C ILE A 229 -27.08 1.19 3.81
N GLU A 230 -27.25 0.15 2.99
CA GLU A 230 -27.83 0.26 1.65
C GLU A 230 -29.36 0.27 1.70
N ARG A 231 -29.96 -0.38 2.71
CA ARG A 231 -31.41 -0.51 2.84
C ARG A 231 -31.82 -0.71 4.30
N GLY A 232 -32.99 -0.20 4.67
CA GLY A 232 -33.56 -0.39 6.00
C GLY A 232 -32.94 0.48 7.10
N LYS A 233 -33.16 0.06 8.36
CA LYS A 233 -32.64 0.72 9.57
C LYS A 233 -31.96 -0.27 10.49
N LEU A 234 -30.92 0.20 11.17
CA LEU A 234 -30.19 -0.57 12.15
C LEU A 234 -30.29 0.10 13.53
N LYS A 235 -30.62 -0.68 14.54
CA LYS A 235 -30.79 -0.24 15.92
C LYS A 235 -29.81 -0.92 16.85
N LYS A 236 -29.44 -0.21 17.92
CA LYS A 236 -28.69 -0.79 19.03
C LYS A 236 -29.49 -1.93 19.67
N ASN A 237 -28.82 -3.00 20.08
CA ASN A 237 -29.42 -4.22 20.63
C ASN A 237 -30.31 -5.03 19.67
N GLN A 238 -30.37 -4.67 18.38
CA GLN A 238 -31.14 -5.42 17.39
C GLN A 238 -30.52 -6.79 17.11
N GLN A 239 -31.39 -7.80 16.95
CA GLN A 239 -30.99 -9.10 16.40
C GLN A 239 -30.98 -9.01 14.88
N VAL A 240 -29.91 -9.52 14.27
CA VAL A 240 -29.66 -9.44 12.83
C VAL A 240 -29.25 -10.81 12.31
N ALA A 241 -29.44 -11.02 11.01
CA ALA A 241 -28.82 -12.12 10.30
C ALA A 241 -27.48 -11.65 9.72
N VAL A 242 -26.46 -12.50 9.76
CA VAL A 242 -25.20 -12.31 9.05
C VAL A 242 -25.16 -13.34 7.94
N CYS A 243 -25.17 -12.87 6.70
CA CYS A 243 -25.05 -13.69 5.52
C CYS A 243 -23.59 -13.73 5.08
N ASP A 244 -23.01 -14.92 5.05
CA ASP A 244 -21.66 -15.15 4.53
C ASP A 244 -21.68 -15.27 3.00
N LYS A 245 -20.49 -15.25 2.39
CA LYS A 245 -20.25 -15.40 0.95
C LYS A 245 -20.77 -16.72 0.39
N ASP A 246 -20.68 -17.79 1.18
CA ASP A 246 -21.12 -19.13 0.80
C ASP A 246 -22.64 -19.31 0.96
N GLY A 247 -23.37 -18.26 1.35
CA GLY A 247 -24.82 -18.27 1.56
C GLY A 247 -25.25 -18.85 2.91
N GLU A 248 -24.31 -19.19 3.79
CA GLU A 248 -24.65 -19.53 5.18
C GLU A 248 -25.14 -18.30 5.93
N VAL A 249 -26.22 -18.46 6.68
CA VAL A 249 -26.84 -17.40 7.48
C VAL A 249 -26.73 -17.76 8.95
N ARG A 250 -26.15 -16.85 9.73
CA ARG A 250 -26.06 -16.98 11.20
C ARG A 250 -26.71 -15.80 11.91
N ASN A 251 -27.14 -16.01 13.14
CA ASN A 251 -27.74 -14.96 13.94
C ASN A 251 -26.67 -14.19 14.69
N GLY A 252 -26.72 -12.86 14.60
CA GLY A 252 -25.89 -11.93 15.35
C GLY A 252 -26.74 -11.00 16.20
N LYS A 253 -26.10 -10.31 17.15
CA LYS A 253 -26.73 -9.22 17.89
C LYS A 253 -25.81 -8.01 17.88
N ILE A 254 -26.38 -6.85 17.55
CA ILE A 254 -25.65 -5.59 17.61
C ILE A 254 -25.59 -5.13 19.07
N ALA A 255 -24.39 -5.03 19.63
CA ALA A 255 -24.18 -4.54 20.99
C ALA A 255 -24.13 -3.01 21.02
N ASN A 256 -23.29 -2.43 20.16
CA ASN A 256 -23.17 -0.98 20.00
C ASN A 256 -23.23 -0.60 18.53
N LEU A 257 -23.81 0.58 18.31
CA LEU A 257 -23.94 1.21 17.00
C LEU A 257 -23.31 2.58 17.10
N TYR A 258 -22.39 2.88 16.19
CA TYR A 258 -21.68 4.14 16.15
C TYR A 258 -21.82 4.80 14.79
N VAL A 259 -21.88 6.11 14.82
CA VAL A 259 -21.83 6.98 13.64
C VAL A 259 -20.65 7.93 13.77
N TYR A 260 -19.99 8.24 12.66
CA TYR A 260 -18.88 9.18 12.63
C TYR A 260 -19.38 10.63 12.79
N ASN A 261 -18.72 11.40 13.66
CA ASN A 261 -18.88 12.85 13.80
C ASN A 261 -17.51 13.50 14.05
N GLY A 262 -17.06 14.32 13.10
CA GLY A 262 -15.66 14.71 13.00
C GLY A 262 -14.79 13.46 12.85
N LEU A 263 -13.83 13.33 13.76
CA LEU A 263 -12.87 12.22 13.81
C LEU A 263 -13.26 11.15 14.84
N ARG A 264 -14.33 11.39 15.61
CA ARG A 264 -14.75 10.50 16.69
C ARG A 264 -15.96 9.68 16.25
N ARG A 265 -16.07 8.50 16.84
CA ARG A 265 -17.27 7.67 16.78
C ARG A 265 -18.21 8.08 17.91
N VAL A 266 -19.47 8.33 17.59
CA VAL A 266 -20.52 8.69 18.55
C VAL A 266 -21.53 7.55 18.60
N ASP A 267 -21.86 7.09 19.81
CA ASP A 267 -22.87 6.05 20.02
C ASP A 267 -24.26 6.60 19.68
N VAL A 268 -25.03 5.85 18.88
CA VAL A 268 -26.39 6.21 18.47
C VAL A 268 -27.34 5.03 18.67
N GLU A 269 -28.61 5.34 18.91
CA GLU A 269 -29.64 4.32 19.12
C GLU A 269 -30.15 3.72 17.80
N GLU A 270 -30.16 4.51 16.73
CA GLU A 270 -30.66 4.14 15.41
C GLU A 270 -29.84 4.83 14.31
N ALA A 271 -29.63 4.12 13.20
CA ALA A 271 -29.07 4.61 11.96
C ALA A 271 -29.90 4.09 10.78
N SER A 272 -29.90 4.83 9.68
CA SER A 272 -30.76 4.56 8.53
C SER A 272 -29.96 4.55 7.23
N ILE A 273 -30.64 4.32 6.11
CA ILE A 273 -30.03 4.26 4.78
C ILE A 273 -29.06 5.41 4.52
N GLY A 274 -27.94 5.10 3.88
CA GLY A 274 -26.89 6.05 3.54
C GLY A 274 -25.93 6.39 4.68
N ASP A 275 -26.24 6.03 5.93
CA ASP A 275 -25.29 6.18 7.04
C ASP A 275 -24.13 5.18 6.88
N ILE A 276 -22.91 5.71 6.99
CA ILE A 276 -21.72 4.91 7.26
C ILE A 276 -21.64 4.70 8.77
N VAL A 277 -21.82 3.44 9.18
CA VAL A 277 -21.89 3.04 10.59
C VAL A 277 -20.74 2.11 10.95
N ALA A 278 -20.37 2.14 12.23
CA ALA A 278 -19.47 1.19 12.84
C ALA A 278 -20.24 0.39 13.90
N VAL A 279 -20.19 -0.94 13.81
CA VAL A 279 -21.07 -1.85 14.53
C VAL A 279 -20.24 -2.87 15.30
N SER A 280 -20.60 -3.14 16.56
CA SER A 280 -19.95 -4.19 17.36
C SER A 280 -20.94 -5.19 17.96
N GLY A 281 -20.42 -6.28 18.51
CA GLY A 281 -21.21 -7.35 19.15
C GLY A 281 -21.20 -8.69 18.39
N ILE A 282 -20.60 -8.72 17.21
CA ILE A 282 -20.45 -9.94 16.38
C ILE A 282 -18.94 -10.24 16.29
N ALA A 283 -18.47 -11.16 17.12
CA ALA A 283 -17.03 -11.41 17.29
C ALA A 283 -16.37 -12.04 16.05
N ASP A 284 -17.13 -12.79 15.25
CA ASP A 284 -16.68 -13.54 14.08
C ASP A 284 -17.02 -12.83 12.75
N ILE A 285 -17.40 -11.55 12.80
CA ILE A 285 -17.73 -10.80 11.58
C ILE A 285 -16.49 -10.64 10.69
N ASN A 286 -16.67 -10.84 9.38
CA ASN A 286 -15.63 -10.76 8.35
C ASN A 286 -16.02 -9.78 7.23
N ILE A 287 -15.02 -9.30 6.49
CA ILE A 287 -15.25 -8.40 5.37
C ILE A 287 -15.92 -9.16 4.22
N GLY A 288 -16.97 -8.54 3.65
CA GLY A 288 -17.78 -9.12 2.58
C GLY A 288 -19.01 -9.85 3.05
N GLU A 289 -19.17 -10.05 4.35
CA GLU A 289 -20.43 -10.51 4.93
C GLU A 289 -21.47 -9.38 4.91
N THR A 290 -22.73 -9.75 4.81
CA THR A 290 -23.85 -8.80 4.84
C THR A 290 -24.61 -8.93 6.15
N ILE A 291 -24.72 -7.84 6.90
CA ILE A 291 -25.64 -7.71 8.03
C ILE A 291 -27.02 -7.41 7.45
N ALA A 292 -27.95 -8.34 7.65
CA ALA A 292 -29.28 -8.32 7.06
C ALA A 292 -30.39 -8.45 8.10
N ASP A 293 -31.62 -8.21 7.68
CA ASP A 293 -32.81 -8.48 8.50
C ASP A 293 -32.91 -9.97 8.87
N ILE A 294 -33.29 -10.26 10.12
CA ILE A 294 -33.39 -11.64 10.62
C ILE A 294 -34.53 -12.44 10.00
N SER A 295 -35.61 -11.76 9.60
CA SER A 295 -36.80 -12.40 9.03
C SER A 295 -36.67 -12.57 7.52
N ASN A 296 -35.91 -11.69 6.86
CA ASN A 296 -35.66 -11.75 5.42
C ASN A 296 -34.15 -11.52 5.12
N PRO A 297 -33.30 -12.52 5.39
CA PRO A 297 -31.86 -12.42 5.16
C PRO A 297 -31.57 -12.42 3.66
N GLU A 298 -31.00 -11.34 3.17
CA GLU A 298 -30.62 -11.17 1.77
C GLU A 298 -29.20 -10.61 1.69
N ALA A 299 -28.28 -11.40 1.14
CA ALA A 299 -26.89 -11.02 0.99
C ALA A 299 -26.70 -10.00 -0.14
N LEU A 300 -25.82 -9.03 0.07
CA LEU A 300 -25.39 -8.10 -0.97
C LEU A 300 -24.25 -8.71 -1.80
N PRO A 301 -24.21 -8.45 -3.12
CA PRO A 301 -23.13 -8.94 -3.96
C PRO A 301 -21.80 -8.30 -3.54
N PHE A 302 -20.86 -9.16 -3.14
CA PHE A 302 -19.54 -8.76 -2.71
C PHE A 302 -18.51 -9.03 -3.81
N VAL A 303 -17.49 -8.15 -3.90
CA VAL A 303 -16.33 -8.39 -4.77
C VAL A 303 -15.32 -9.15 -3.96
N ASP A 304 -14.90 -10.32 -4.45
CA ASP A 304 -14.05 -11.22 -3.67
C ASP A 304 -12.73 -10.57 -3.26
N ILE A 305 -12.24 -11.00 -2.10
CA ILE A 305 -10.94 -10.53 -1.58
C ILE A 305 -9.86 -11.26 -2.36
N ASP A 306 -8.96 -10.51 -3.01
CA ASP A 306 -7.84 -11.09 -3.74
C ASP A 306 -7.02 -12.06 -2.85
N GLU A 307 -6.80 -13.28 -3.34
CA GLU A 307 -5.96 -14.27 -2.65
C GLU A 307 -4.51 -13.75 -2.50
N PRO A 308 -3.80 -14.12 -1.42
CA PRO A 308 -2.38 -13.81 -1.32
C PRO A 308 -1.60 -14.56 -2.41
N THR A 309 -0.85 -13.82 -3.23
CA THR A 309 -0.03 -14.39 -4.32
C THR A 309 1.43 -14.57 -3.91
N ILE A 310 1.87 -13.82 -2.88
CA ILE A 310 3.25 -13.78 -2.40
C ILE A 310 3.32 -14.27 -0.95
N SER A 311 4.36 -15.04 -0.65
CA SER A 311 4.69 -15.57 0.66
C SER A 311 6.15 -15.27 1.01
N MET A 312 6.43 -14.89 2.25
CA MET A 312 7.78 -14.77 2.79
C MET A 312 7.83 -15.28 4.22
N THR A 313 9.03 -15.66 4.66
CA THR A 313 9.24 -16.18 6.01
C THR A 313 9.64 -15.03 6.93
N PHE A 314 8.88 -14.82 8.00
CA PHE A 314 9.20 -13.93 9.11
C PHE A 314 9.77 -14.78 10.23
N SER A 315 10.95 -14.44 10.72
CA SER A 315 11.58 -15.18 11.82
C SER A 315 12.23 -14.25 12.83
N VAL A 316 12.46 -14.78 14.03
CA VAL A 316 13.23 -14.06 15.06
C VAL A 316 14.64 -13.75 14.55
N ASN A 317 15.20 -12.63 14.97
CA ASN A 317 16.56 -12.27 14.62
C ASN A 317 17.55 -13.18 15.36
N ASP A 318 18.37 -13.93 14.61
CA ASP A 318 19.44 -14.78 15.13
C ASP A 318 20.84 -14.24 14.81
N SER A 319 20.94 -12.96 14.41
CA SER A 319 22.22 -12.33 14.09
C SER A 319 23.07 -12.08 15.34
N PRO A 320 24.39 -11.86 15.19
CA PRO A 320 25.24 -11.40 16.30
C PRO A 320 24.82 -10.07 16.93
N PHE A 321 23.94 -9.32 16.26
CA PHE A 321 23.39 -8.05 16.73
C PHE A 321 21.94 -8.18 17.23
N ALA A 322 21.43 -9.41 17.38
CA ALA A 322 20.10 -9.67 17.92
C ALA A 322 19.90 -9.02 19.31
N GLY A 323 18.78 -8.33 19.51
CA GLY A 323 18.39 -7.71 20.77
C GLY A 323 19.16 -6.45 21.15
N ARG A 324 19.82 -5.79 20.19
CA ARG A 324 20.53 -4.52 20.45
C ARG A 324 19.66 -3.28 20.24
N GLU A 325 18.69 -3.36 19.33
CA GLU A 325 17.93 -2.19 18.87
C GLU A 325 16.43 -2.35 19.09
N GLY A 326 15.89 -3.58 19.11
CA GLY A 326 14.48 -3.84 19.35
C GLY A 326 14.12 -4.26 20.78
N GLU A 327 12.88 -3.96 21.16
CA GLU A 327 12.28 -4.37 22.43
C GLU A 327 11.59 -5.74 22.30
N TYR A 328 10.98 -6.01 21.14
CA TYR A 328 10.23 -7.24 20.86
C TYR A 328 11.02 -8.16 19.92
N VAL A 329 11.75 -9.12 20.51
CA VAL A 329 12.67 -10.01 19.75
C VAL A 329 12.33 -11.50 19.82
N THR A 330 11.31 -11.87 20.60
CA THR A 330 10.97 -13.28 20.85
C THR A 330 9.92 -13.80 19.88
N SER A 331 9.95 -15.10 19.58
CA SER A 331 8.95 -15.76 18.72
C SER A 331 7.51 -15.55 19.24
N ARG A 332 7.33 -15.52 20.57
CA ARG A 332 6.01 -15.26 21.18
C ARG A 332 5.45 -13.89 20.80
N HIS A 333 6.25 -12.83 20.91
CA HIS A 333 5.81 -11.48 20.54
C HIS A 333 5.56 -11.38 19.04
N LEU A 334 6.42 -11.98 18.21
CA LEU A 334 6.23 -12.03 16.76
C LEU A 334 4.90 -12.73 16.40
N ARG A 335 4.63 -13.89 16.99
CA ARG A 335 3.37 -14.62 16.80
C ARG A 335 2.15 -13.79 17.19
N GLU A 336 2.17 -13.22 18.40
CA GLU A 336 1.05 -12.42 18.92
C GLU A 336 0.74 -11.25 18.00
N ARG A 337 1.77 -10.55 17.51
CA ARG A 337 1.61 -9.43 16.58
C ARG A 337 1.06 -9.84 15.22
N LEU A 338 1.54 -10.96 14.66
CA LEU A 338 1.05 -11.50 13.40
C LEU A 338 -0.40 -11.99 13.50
N MET A 339 -0.78 -12.61 14.63
CA MET A 339 -2.16 -13.05 14.87
C MET A 339 -3.10 -11.85 15.05
N LYS A 340 -2.65 -10.78 15.72
CA LYS A 340 -3.40 -9.52 15.82
C LYS A 340 -3.63 -8.88 14.46
N GLU A 341 -2.65 -8.93 13.56
CA GLU A 341 -2.79 -8.40 12.19
C GLU A 341 -3.86 -9.16 11.37
N LEU A 342 -4.02 -10.48 11.59
CA LEU A 342 -5.05 -11.27 10.90
C LEU A 342 -6.48 -10.84 11.25
N GLU A 343 -6.69 -10.15 12.38
CA GLU A 343 -8.02 -9.69 12.78
C GLU A 343 -8.52 -8.52 11.94
N THR A 344 -7.62 -7.68 11.44
CA THR A 344 -7.94 -6.50 10.62
C THR A 344 -7.65 -6.75 9.15
N ASN A 345 -6.59 -7.51 8.84
CA ASN A 345 -6.10 -7.69 7.48
C ASN A 345 -6.55 -9.02 6.87
N VAL A 346 -7.71 -8.96 6.20
CA VAL A 346 -8.32 -10.13 5.55
C VAL A 346 -7.52 -10.71 4.38
N SER A 347 -6.55 -9.96 3.84
CA SER A 347 -5.72 -10.42 2.72
C SER A 347 -4.43 -11.12 3.17
N LEU A 348 -4.11 -11.04 4.47
CA LEU A 348 -2.95 -11.69 5.07
C LEU A 348 -3.30 -13.13 5.47
N ARG A 349 -2.35 -14.05 5.31
CA ARG A 349 -2.41 -15.41 5.87
C ARG A 349 -1.11 -15.67 6.60
N VAL A 350 -1.20 -16.27 7.79
CA VAL A 350 -0.02 -16.65 8.56
C VAL A 350 -0.09 -18.14 8.86
N LYS A 351 0.98 -18.85 8.57
CA LYS A 351 1.15 -20.27 8.87
C LYS A 351 2.39 -20.45 9.75
N GLU A 352 2.29 -21.33 10.74
CA GLU A 352 3.46 -21.75 11.50
C GLU A 352 4.33 -22.66 10.62
N THR A 353 5.65 -22.47 10.68
CA THR A 353 6.60 -23.33 9.96
C THR A 353 7.00 -24.55 10.80
N GLU A 354 7.85 -25.42 10.26
CA GLU A 354 8.45 -26.53 11.01
C GLU A 354 9.30 -26.06 12.20
N THR A 355 9.79 -24.82 12.15
CA THR A 355 10.54 -24.18 13.22
C THR A 355 9.64 -23.27 14.04
N THR A 356 9.77 -23.34 15.37
CA THR A 356 8.98 -22.51 16.31
C THR A 356 9.26 -21.02 16.20
N ASP A 357 10.35 -20.65 15.53
CA ASP A 357 10.87 -19.30 15.50
C ASP A 357 10.66 -18.61 14.15
N ALA A 358 9.93 -19.27 13.24
CA ALA A 358 9.61 -18.75 11.92
C ALA A 358 8.14 -18.99 11.54
N PHE A 359 7.57 -18.01 10.87
CA PHE A 359 6.21 -17.96 10.39
C PHE A 359 6.22 -17.69 8.89
N GLU A 360 5.44 -18.45 8.14
CA GLU A 360 5.19 -18.17 6.73
C GLU A 360 4.05 -17.15 6.67
N VAL A 361 4.35 -15.95 6.17
CA VAL A 361 3.41 -14.85 6.05
C VAL A 361 3.16 -14.61 4.58
N SER A 362 1.91 -14.78 4.17
CA SER A 362 1.45 -14.59 2.80
C SER A 362 0.56 -13.36 2.70
N GLY A 363 0.79 -12.56 1.67
CA GLY A 363 0.03 -11.35 1.38
C GLY A 363 -0.18 -11.17 -0.11
N ARG A 364 -1.02 -10.20 -0.46
CA ARG A 364 -1.36 -9.85 -1.84
C ARG A 364 -0.17 -9.39 -2.70
N GLY A 365 0.84 -8.76 -2.10
CA GLY A 365 1.91 -8.11 -2.84
C GLY A 365 3.13 -7.83 -1.97
N GLU A 366 4.22 -7.46 -2.62
CA GLU A 366 5.48 -7.10 -1.95
C GLU A 366 5.29 -5.85 -1.09
N LEU A 367 4.60 -4.82 -1.60
CA LEU A 367 4.38 -3.59 -0.85
C LEU A 367 3.56 -3.87 0.41
N HIS A 368 2.51 -4.66 0.28
CA HIS A 368 1.65 -5.03 1.41
C HIS A 368 2.47 -5.66 2.56
N LEU A 369 3.35 -6.62 2.25
CA LEU A 369 4.21 -7.24 3.25
C LEU A 369 5.28 -6.28 3.80
N SER A 370 5.84 -5.41 2.94
CA SER A 370 6.81 -4.39 3.37
C SER A 370 6.21 -3.39 4.38
N ILE A 371 4.93 -3.03 4.22
CA ILE A 371 4.22 -2.14 5.14
C ILE A 371 4.05 -2.80 6.50
N LEU A 372 3.68 -4.09 6.53
CA LEU A 372 3.60 -4.83 7.79
C LEU A 372 4.95 -4.85 8.51
N ILE A 373 6.03 -5.17 7.78
CA ILE A 373 7.40 -5.19 8.33
C ILE A 373 7.79 -3.82 8.87
N GLU A 374 7.54 -2.75 8.12
CA GLU A 374 7.89 -1.39 8.50
C GLU A 374 7.07 -0.89 9.70
N THR A 375 5.80 -1.30 9.78
CA THR A 375 4.94 -1.02 10.94
C THR A 375 5.50 -1.71 12.19
N MET A 376 5.82 -3.00 12.09
CA MET A 376 6.45 -3.75 13.18
C MET A 376 7.81 -3.14 13.58
N ARG A 377 8.61 -2.70 12.60
CA ARG A 377 9.88 -2.01 12.83
C ARG A 377 9.71 -0.79 13.73
N ARG A 378 8.71 0.05 13.46
CA ARG A 378 8.41 1.26 14.23
C ARG A 378 7.80 0.97 15.60
N GLU A 379 7.06 -0.11 15.72
CA GLU A 379 6.53 -0.62 17.00
C GLU A 379 7.63 -1.18 17.91
N GLY A 380 8.89 -1.26 17.46
CA GLY A 380 10.00 -1.74 18.29
C GLY A 380 10.35 -3.21 18.08
N TYR A 381 9.79 -3.87 17.06
CA TYR A 381 10.11 -5.26 16.75
C TYR A 381 11.46 -5.40 16.05
N GLU A 382 12.14 -6.50 16.39
CA GLU A 382 13.34 -6.95 15.69
C GLU A 382 13.07 -8.31 15.06
N LEU A 383 13.17 -8.38 13.73
CA LEU A 383 12.88 -9.59 12.98
C LEU A 383 13.81 -9.72 11.79
N GLN A 384 13.80 -10.89 11.17
CA GLN A 384 14.41 -11.10 9.87
C GLN A 384 13.41 -11.74 8.91
N VAL A 385 13.50 -11.34 7.65
CA VAL A 385 12.57 -11.73 6.59
C VAL A 385 13.30 -12.36 5.41
N SER A 386 12.71 -13.39 4.82
CA SER A 386 13.24 -14.07 3.65
C SER A 386 12.75 -13.44 2.35
N LYS A 387 13.38 -13.83 1.22
CA LYS A 387 12.97 -13.36 -0.10
C LYS A 387 11.49 -13.72 -0.36
N PRO A 388 10.65 -12.79 -0.84
CA PRO A 388 9.30 -13.10 -1.28
C PRO A 388 9.30 -14.17 -2.38
N ARG A 389 8.37 -15.11 -2.27
CA ARG A 389 8.18 -16.23 -3.21
C ARG A 389 6.70 -16.36 -3.55
N VAL A 390 6.43 -16.82 -4.76
CA VAL A 390 5.06 -17.19 -5.14
C VAL A 390 4.63 -18.49 -4.47
N ILE A 391 3.34 -18.60 -4.21
CA ILE A 391 2.73 -19.81 -3.67
C ILE A 391 2.43 -20.76 -4.83
N PHE A 392 3.09 -21.91 -4.90
CA PHE A 392 2.76 -22.94 -5.88
C PHE A 392 1.62 -23.82 -5.37
N LYS A 393 0.72 -24.24 -6.28
CA LYS A 393 -0.30 -25.25 -6.00
C LYS A 393 -0.03 -26.49 -6.84
N ASP A 394 -0.24 -27.67 -6.27
CA ASP A 394 -0.28 -28.92 -7.03
C ASP A 394 -1.76 -29.18 -7.37
N ILE A 395 -2.07 -29.19 -8.67
CA ILE A 395 -3.41 -29.46 -9.20
C ILE A 395 -3.25 -30.58 -10.21
N ASP A 396 -3.90 -31.72 -9.95
CA ASP A 396 -3.85 -32.93 -10.78
C ASP A 396 -2.43 -33.45 -11.08
N GLY A 397 -1.49 -33.31 -10.13
CA GLY A 397 -0.10 -33.77 -10.26
C GLY A 397 0.78 -32.84 -11.10
N VAL A 398 0.28 -31.66 -11.48
CA VAL A 398 1.02 -30.63 -12.21
C VAL A 398 1.24 -29.44 -11.29
N LYS A 399 2.49 -28.97 -11.24
CA LYS A 399 2.86 -27.76 -10.51
C LYS A 399 2.31 -26.53 -11.22
N HIS A 400 1.39 -25.84 -10.54
CA HIS A 400 0.80 -24.59 -10.99
C HIS A 400 1.41 -23.41 -10.24
N GLU A 401 1.55 -22.28 -10.94
CA GLU A 401 1.96 -21.01 -10.36
C GLU A 401 0.87 -19.95 -10.56
N PRO A 402 0.79 -18.94 -9.66
CA PRO A 402 -0.21 -17.89 -9.78
C PRO A 402 0.14 -16.98 -10.95
N ILE A 403 -0.84 -16.78 -11.83
CA ILE A 403 -0.79 -15.87 -12.96
C ILE A 403 -1.61 -14.63 -12.62
N GLU A 404 -1.05 -13.49 -12.97
CA GLU A 404 -1.67 -12.19 -12.84
C GLU A 404 -1.98 -11.61 -14.21
N TYR A 405 -3.14 -10.97 -14.31
CA TYR A 405 -3.53 -10.18 -15.45
C TYR A 405 -2.95 -8.78 -15.29
N LEU A 406 -1.83 -8.55 -15.96
CA LEU A 406 -1.08 -7.30 -15.93
C LEU A 406 -1.60 -6.38 -17.03
N THR A 407 -2.18 -5.25 -16.64
CA THR A 407 -2.55 -4.16 -17.55
C THR A 407 -1.57 -3.02 -17.36
N ILE A 408 -0.90 -2.65 -18.45
CA ILE A 408 0.04 -1.53 -18.48
C ILE A 408 -0.47 -0.50 -19.46
N ASP A 409 -0.62 0.73 -19.00
CA ASP A 409 -0.86 1.90 -19.84
C ASP A 409 0.45 2.71 -19.88
N VAL A 410 1.10 2.78 -21.04
CA VAL A 410 2.37 3.51 -21.21
C VAL A 410 2.35 4.36 -22.47
N PRO A 411 3.05 5.51 -22.47
CA PRO A 411 3.32 6.25 -23.71
C PRO A 411 4.00 5.35 -24.75
N GLU A 412 3.67 5.55 -26.03
CA GLU A 412 4.23 4.78 -27.16
C GLU A 412 5.76 4.73 -27.15
N GLU A 413 6.42 5.81 -26.70
CA GLU A 413 7.88 5.91 -26.63
C GLU A 413 8.54 4.91 -25.65
N PHE A 414 7.85 4.49 -24.59
CA PHE A 414 8.38 3.55 -23.60
C PHE A 414 7.97 2.11 -23.84
N MET A 415 7.02 1.86 -24.76
CA MET A 415 6.46 0.53 -25.05
C MET A 415 7.55 -0.51 -25.33
N GLY A 416 8.57 -0.18 -26.12
CA GLY A 416 9.62 -1.12 -26.52
C GLY A 416 10.42 -1.68 -25.34
N VAL A 417 10.85 -0.81 -24.42
CA VAL A 417 11.63 -1.19 -23.23
C VAL A 417 10.78 -2.06 -22.29
N VAL A 418 9.51 -1.69 -22.10
CA VAL A 418 8.57 -2.42 -21.26
C VAL A 418 8.31 -3.83 -21.81
N MET A 419 8.06 -3.96 -23.12
CA MET A 419 7.85 -5.26 -23.75
C MET A 419 9.07 -6.18 -23.65
N GLU A 420 10.29 -5.66 -23.86
CA GLU A 420 11.52 -6.44 -23.77
C GLU A 420 11.67 -7.04 -22.36
N LYS A 421 11.55 -6.20 -21.32
CA LYS A 421 11.70 -6.65 -19.92
C LYS A 421 10.62 -7.66 -19.52
N LEU A 422 9.36 -7.40 -19.89
CA LEU A 422 8.26 -8.33 -19.61
C LEU A 422 8.43 -9.68 -20.32
N GLY A 423 8.96 -9.68 -21.55
CA GLY A 423 9.27 -10.90 -22.28
C GLY A 423 10.26 -11.80 -21.55
N THR A 424 11.33 -11.23 -20.97
CA THR A 424 12.29 -12.00 -20.15
C THR A 424 11.67 -12.58 -18.87
N ARG A 425 10.59 -11.94 -18.38
CA ARG A 425 9.82 -12.33 -17.19
C ARG A 425 8.65 -13.28 -17.50
N LYS A 426 8.64 -13.88 -18.70
CA LYS A 426 7.62 -14.85 -19.16
C LYS A 426 6.20 -14.27 -19.23
N ALA A 427 6.08 -12.97 -19.47
CA ALA A 427 4.78 -12.37 -19.75
C ALA A 427 4.29 -12.78 -21.15
N GLU A 428 3.04 -13.20 -21.23
CA GLU A 428 2.34 -13.52 -22.47
C GLU A 428 1.38 -12.38 -22.80
N MET A 429 1.57 -11.74 -23.96
CA MET A 429 0.67 -10.67 -24.40
C MET A 429 -0.69 -11.27 -24.76
N VAL A 430 -1.74 -10.76 -24.11
CA VAL A 430 -3.14 -11.13 -24.37
C VAL A 430 -3.71 -10.18 -25.41
N ASN A 431 -3.50 -8.89 -25.21
CA ASN A 431 -4.06 -7.85 -26.04
C ASN A 431 -3.14 -6.63 -26.07
N MET A 432 -3.18 -5.93 -27.19
CA MET A 432 -2.54 -4.63 -27.36
C MET A 432 -3.55 -3.72 -28.02
N THR A 433 -3.97 -2.71 -27.28
CA THR A 433 -4.89 -1.69 -27.79
C THR A 433 -4.13 -0.37 -27.82
N SER A 434 -3.95 0.19 -29.00
CA SER A 434 -3.55 1.60 -29.11
C SER A 434 -4.66 2.42 -28.45
N ALA A 435 -4.37 3.01 -27.29
CA ALA A 435 -5.32 3.90 -26.67
C ALA A 435 -5.38 5.18 -27.52
N ILE A 436 -6.50 5.88 -27.43
CA ILE A 436 -6.65 7.20 -28.04
C ILE A 436 -5.68 8.14 -27.30
N ASN A 437 -4.93 8.98 -28.02
CA ASN A 437 -4.00 10.01 -27.51
C ASN A 437 -2.57 9.59 -27.11
N GLY A 438 -1.96 8.61 -27.78
CA GLY A 438 -0.49 8.36 -27.69
C GLY A 438 -0.03 7.44 -26.56
N TYR A 439 -0.97 6.90 -25.79
CA TYR A 439 -0.76 5.78 -24.89
C TYR A 439 -1.09 4.45 -25.57
N VAL A 440 -0.42 3.39 -25.16
CA VAL A 440 -0.76 2.02 -25.55
C VAL A 440 -1.13 1.25 -24.30
N ARG A 441 -2.31 0.63 -24.34
CA ARG A 441 -2.71 -0.36 -23.34
C ARG A 441 -2.16 -1.72 -23.76
N LEU A 442 -1.27 -2.24 -22.93
CA LEU A 442 -0.70 -3.57 -23.05
C LEU A 442 -1.31 -4.46 -21.98
N GLU A 443 -1.91 -5.57 -22.38
CA GLU A 443 -2.47 -6.55 -21.47
C GLU A 443 -1.68 -7.85 -21.57
N PHE A 444 -1.20 -8.34 -20.43
CA PHE A 444 -0.39 -9.53 -20.32
C PHE A 444 -0.97 -10.50 -19.28
N LYS A 445 -0.79 -11.79 -19.53
CA LYS A 445 -0.74 -12.80 -18.48
C LYS A 445 0.71 -12.98 -18.06
N ILE A 446 1.02 -12.70 -16.81
CA ILE A 446 2.38 -12.83 -16.29
C ILE A 446 2.37 -13.68 -15.02
N PRO A 447 3.34 -14.59 -14.81
CA PRO A 447 3.51 -15.21 -13.51
C PRO A 447 3.76 -14.15 -12.44
N ALA A 448 3.14 -14.26 -11.26
CA ALA A 448 3.37 -13.32 -10.16
C ALA A 448 4.87 -13.20 -9.80
N ARG A 449 5.64 -14.27 -10.02
CA ARG A 449 7.10 -14.31 -9.84
C ARG A 449 7.84 -13.36 -10.77
N GLY A 450 7.31 -13.12 -11.96
CA GLY A 450 7.83 -12.16 -12.93
C GLY A 450 7.58 -10.71 -12.50
N LEU A 451 6.56 -10.44 -11.67
CA LEU A 451 6.25 -9.10 -11.19
C LEU A 451 7.13 -8.64 -10.02
N ILE A 452 7.72 -9.58 -9.26
CA ILE A 452 8.58 -9.28 -8.10
C ILE A 452 9.74 -8.37 -8.53
N GLY A 453 9.87 -7.22 -7.86
CA GLY A 453 10.85 -6.16 -8.17
C GLY A 453 10.59 -5.35 -9.44
N TYR A 454 9.71 -5.79 -10.34
CA TYR A 454 9.56 -5.12 -11.66
C TYR A 454 8.99 -3.70 -11.54
N ARG A 455 8.20 -3.41 -10.51
CA ARG A 455 7.55 -2.10 -10.32
C ARG A 455 8.54 -0.94 -10.27
N ASN A 456 9.64 -1.09 -9.53
CA ASN A 456 10.66 -0.06 -9.39
C ASN A 456 11.40 0.19 -10.72
N GLU A 457 11.74 -0.91 -11.42
CA GLU A 457 12.32 -0.84 -12.75
C GLU A 457 11.38 -0.15 -13.74
N PHE A 458 10.10 -0.52 -13.73
CA PHE A 458 9.08 0.03 -14.62
C PHE A 458 8.87 1.53 -14.40
N LEU A 459 8.79 1.98 -13.15
CA LEU A 459 8.67 3.42 -12.85
C LEU A 459 9.91 4.18 -13.33
N THR A 460 11.10 3.59 -13.19
CA THR A 460 12.35 4.19 -13.69
C THR A 460 12.39 4.25 -15.21
N ASP A 461 12.00 3.16 -15.89
CA ASP A 461 12.02 3.06 -17.35
C ASP A 461 11.01 4.00 -18.01
N THR A 462 9.84 4.16 -17.40
CA THR A 462 8.75 5.01 -17.89
C THR A 462 8.82 6.44 -17.36
N LYS A 463 9.86 6.77 -16.57
CA LYS A 463 9.98 8.05 -15.86
C LYS A 463 8.74 8.41 -15.01
N GLY A 464 8.03 7.39 -14.52
CA GLY A 464 6.79 7.52 -13.78
C GLY A 464 5.52 7.68 -14.62
N ASN A 465 5.61 7.87 -15.94
CA ASN A 465 4.45 8.09 -16.81
C ASN A 465 3.65 6.82 -17.12
N GLY A 466 4.20 5.65 -16.79
CA GLY A 466 3.52 4.37 -16.96
C GLY A 466 2.60 4.04 -15.79
N ILE A 467 1.42 3.52 -16.10
CA ILE A 467 0.51 2.93 -15.12
C ILE A 467 0.64 1.43 -15.22
N MET A 468 0.91 0.77 -14.11
CA MET A 468 0.95 -0.68 -14.01
C MET A 468 -0.09 -1.15 -13.01
N ASN A 469 -0.99 -2.00 -13.47
CA ASN A 469 -1.99 -2.66 -12.66
C ASN A 469 -1.91 -4.16 -12.89
N HIS A 470 -2.09 -4.93 -11.83
CA HIS A 470 -2.21 -6.37 -11.95
C HIS A 470 -3.32 -6.85 -11.03
N ILE A 471 -4.07 -7.83 -11.52
CA ILE A 471 -5.13 -8.50 -10.76
C ILE A 471 -4.85 -9.99 -10.88
N PHE A 472 -5.08 -10.71 -9.79
CA PHE A 472 -4.95 -12.16 -9.82
C PHE A 472 -5.89 -12.76 -10.88
N HIS A 473 -5.35 -13.53 -11.82
CA HIS A 473 -6.13 -14.17 -12.88
C HIS A 473 -6.52 -15.60 -12.52
N GLY A 474 -5.59 -16.35 -11.95
CA GLY A 474 -5.77 -17.76 -11.63
C GLY A 474 -4.45 -18.51 -11.53
N TYR A 475 -4.53 -19.82 -11.30
CA TYR A 475 -3.38 -20.71 -11.35
C TYR A 475 -3.26 -21.33 -12.74
N GLU A 476 -2.09 -21.20 -13.37
CA GLU A 476 -1.77 -21.88 -14.62
C GLU A 476 -0.54 -22.80 -14.43
N PRO A 477 -0.32 -23.78 -15.32
CA PRO A 477 0.88 -24.61 -15.28
C PRO A 477 2.17 -23.79 -15.31
N TYR A 478 3.18 -24.26 -14.58
CA TYR A 478 4.49 -23.61 -14.46
C TYR A 478 5.09 -23.19 -15.82
N LYS A 479 5.35 -21.89 -16.01
CA LYS A 479 5.83 -21.26 -17.26
C LYS A 479 7.35 -21.33 -17.44
N GLY A 480 8.07 -21.97 -16.52
CA GLY A 480 9.52 -22.19 -16.58
C GLY A 480 10.34 -21.23 -15.74
N ASP A 481 11.67 -21.44 -15.72
CA ASP A 481 12.56 -20.66 -14.88
C ASP A 481 12.71 -19.21 -15.36
N ILE A 482 12.75 -18.28 -14.41
CA ILE A 482 13.02 -16.85 -14.64
C ILE A 482 14.41 -16.61 -14.05
N PRO A 483 15.34 -15.96 -14.78
CA PRO A 483 16.68 -15.71 -14.29
C PRO A 483 16.64 -14.97 -12.95
N GLU A 484 17.43 -15.42 -11.98
CA GLU A 484 17.70 -14.65 -10.77
C GLU A 484 18.60 -13.45 -11.08
N ARG A 485 18.93 -12.67 -10.05
CA ARG A 485 19.82 -11.51 -10.16
C ARG A 485 21.10 -11.83 -10.94
N THR A 486 21.57 -10.88 -11.75
CA THR A 486 22.78 -11.02 -12.57
C THR A 486 24.07 -10.68 -11.83
N ARG A 487 23.97 -10.11 -10.61
CA ARG A 487 25.08 -9.65 -9.78
C ARG A 487 25.08 -10.32 -8.41
N GLY A 488 26.25 -10.65 -7.88
CA GLY A 488 26.43 -11.25 -6.56
C GLY A 488 26.49 -10.20 -5.44
N SER A 489 26.60 -10.68 -4.20
CA SER A 489 26.73 -9.86 -2.99
C SER A 489 28.19 -9.68 -2.58
N LEU A 490 28.53 -8.48 -2.07
CA LEU A 490 29.76 -8.28 -1.30
C LEU A 490 29.45 -8.61 0.16
N VAL A 491 30.13 -9.61 0.72
CA VAL A 491 29.85 -10.15 2.06
C VAL A 491 31.02 -9.84 2.99
N ALA A 492 30.71 -9.34 4.19
CA ALA A 492 31.70 -9.05 5.21
C ALA A 492 32.34 -10.34 5.72
N PHE A 493 33.66 -10.39 5.64
CA PHE A 493 34.43 -11.55 6.08
C PHE A 493 34.49 -11.67 7.61
N GLU A 494 34.66 -10.56 8.32
CA GLU A 494 34.87 -10.51 9.77
C GLU A 494 33.98 -9.48 10.46
N SER A 495 33.73 -9.70 11.75
CA SER A 495 32.98 -8.76 12.59
C SER A 495 33.88 -7.64 13.11
N GLY A 496 33.39 -6.41 13.08
CA GLY A 496 34.13 -5.23 13.49
C GLY A 496 33.45 -3.93 13.07
N GLU A 497 34.23 -2.87 12.91
CA GLU A 497 33.76 -1.58 12.42
C GLU A 497 34.33 -1.33 11.03
N ALA A 498 33.48 -0.92 10.09
CA ALA A 498 33.89 -0.64 8.73
C ALA A 498 34.82 0.58 8.67
N VAL A 499 36.06 0.38 8.21
CA VAL A 499 37.07 1.45 8.14
C VAL A 499 37.29 1.91 6.71
N THR A 500 37.63 3.19 6.51
CA THR A 500 37.83 3.79 5.18
C THR A 500 38.77 2.99 4.28
N TYR A 501 39.85 2.44 4.83
CA TYR A 501 40.80 1.62 4.06
C TYR A 501 40.18 0.31 3.57
N GLY A 502 39.40 -0.38 4.40
CA GLY A 502 38.72 -1.62 4.03
C GLY A 502 37.65 -1.35 2.96
N LEU A 503 36.85 -0.30 3.16
CA LEU A 503 35.82 0.12 2.20
C LEU A 503 36.41 0.57 0.86
N TYR A 504 37.54 1.28 0.85
CA TYR A 504 38.21 1.71 -0.38
C TYR A 504 38.65 0.51 -1.26
N ASN A 505 39.10 -0.58 -0.64
CA ASN A 505 39.43 -1.80 -1.38
C ASN A 505 38.17 -2.58 -1.82
N ALA A 506 37.07 -2.47 -1.05
CA ALA A 506 35.82 -3.15 -1.37
C ALA A 506 35.07 -2.47 -2.53
N GLN A 507 35.10 -1.13 -2.64
CA GLN A 507 34.44 -0.40 -3.73
C GLN A 507 35.04 -0.69 -5.13
N GLU A 508 36.30 -1.15 -5.22
CA GLU A 508 36.87 -1.61 -6.49
C GLU A 508 36.16 -2.87 -7.03
N ARG A 509 35.48 -3.61 -6.15
CA ARG A 509 34.79 -4.86 -6.49
C ARG A 509 33.30 -4.65 -6.77
N GLY A 510 32.75 -3.49 -6.42
CA GLY A 510 31.35 -3.18 -6.62
C GLY A 510 30.87 -1.97 -5.80
N THR A 511 29.56 -1.74 -5.80
CA THR A 511 28.95 -0.60 -5.09
C THR A 511 28.69 -0.97 -3.63
N LEU A 512 29.04 -0.07 -2.71
CA LEU A 512 28.87 -0.28 -1.27
C LEU A 512 27.50 0.21 -0.77
N PHE A 513 26.97 -0.48 0.24
CA PHE A 513 25.72 -0.13 0.91
C PHE A 513 25.92 0.54 2.27
N ILE A 514 27.14 0.53 2.80
CA ILE A 514 27.45 1.05 4.14
C ILE A 514 28.50 2.17 4.09
N PRO A 515 28.39 3.19 4.96
CA PRO A 515 29.44 4.17 5.17
C PRO A 515 30.57 3.63 6.07
N ALA A 516 31.63 4.43 6.21
CA ALA A 516 32.66 4.20 7.23
C ALA A 516 32.09 4.43 8.64
N GLY A 517 32.55 3.66 9.62
CA GLY A 517 32.07 3.69 11.01
C GLY A 517 30.90 2.74 11.29
N THR A 518 30.34 2.08 10.27
CA THR A 518 29.23 1.14 10.44
C THR A 518 29.72 -0.15 11.11
N PRO A 519 29.10 -0.59 12.23
CA PRO A 519 29.36 -1.92 12.80
C PRO A 519 28.89 -3.02 11.83
N VAL A 520 29.74 -4.01 11.59
CA VAL A 520 29.47 -5.15 10.72
C VAL A 520 29.75 -6.48 11.43
N TYR A 521 29.14 -7.55 10.94
CA TYR A 521 29.43 -8.91 11.38
C TYR A 521 29.70 -9.84 10.19
N SER A 522 30.41 -10.94 10.45
CA SER A 522 30.71 -11.95 9.42
C SER A 522 29.43 -12.49 8.77
N GLY A 523 29.35 -12.47 7.44
CA GLY A 523 28.15 -12.88 6.69
C GLY A 523 27.13 -11.77 6.43
N MET A 524 27.35 -10.54 6.94
CA MET A 524 26.58 -9.35 6.59
C MET A 524 26.90 -8.90 5.15
N ILE A 525 25.89 -8.51 4.39
CA ILE A 525 26.05 -7.97 3.04
C ILE A 525 26.34 -6.47 3.15
N VAL A 526 27.41 -6.03 2.50
CA VAL A 526 27.94 -4.66 2.58
C VAL A 526 27.95 -3.95 1.23
N GLY A 527 27.50 -4.60 0.17
CA GLY A 527 27.45 -4.04 -1.18
C GLY A 527 27.00 -5.05 -2.24
N VAL A 528 26.90 -4.57 -3.47
CA VAL A 528 26.62 -5.37 -4.67
C VAL A 528 27.90 -5.54 -5.49
N CYS A 529 28.18 -6.76 -5.90
CA CYS A 529 29.35 -7.11 -6.71
C CYS A 529 29.17 -6.66 -8.16
N SER A 530 30.27 -6.30 -8.82
CA SER A 530 30.31 -6.05 -10.27
C SER A 530 30.15 -7.32 -11.11
N ARG A 531 30.28 -8.50 -10.49
CA ARG A 531 30.19 -9.83 -11.12
C ARG A 531 29.00 -10.60 -10.54
N ALA A 532 28.63 -11.70 -11.19
CA ALA A 532 27.52 -12.57 -10.76
C ALA A 532 27.82 -13.35 -9.45
N GLU A 533 29.09 -13.57 -9.13
CA GLU A 533 29.48 -14.35 -7.95
C GLU A 533 29.58 -13.48 -6.70
N ASP A 534 29.24 -14.06 -5.55
CA ASP A 534 29.44 -13.44 -4.24
C ASP A 534 30.93 -13.37 -3.90
N ILE A 535 31.34 -12.23 -3.32
CA ILE A 535 32.74 -12.00 -2.94
C ILE A 535 32.81 -11.62 -1.46
N GLU A 536 33.65 -12.36 -0.72
CA GLU A 536 34.02 -11.99 0.64
C GLU A 536 34.99 -10.80 0.62
N VAL A 537 34.66 -9.76 1.37
CA VAL A 537 35.45 -8.54 1.52
C VAL A 537 35.73 -8.28 2.99
N ASN A 538 36.96 -7.88 3.31
CA ASN A 538 37.32 -7.42 4.65
C ASN A 538 37.25 -5.89 4.72
N VAL A 539 36.11 -5.38 5.17
CA VAL A 539 35.85 -3.94 5.37
C VAL A 539 36.41 -3.41 6.70
N CYS A 540 36.80 -4.29 7.62
CA CYS A 540 37.39 -3.98 8.93
C CYS A 540 38.93 -3.82 8.87
N LYS A 541 39.54 -4.16 7.72
CA LYS A 541 40.99 -4.16 7.52
C LYS A 541 41.57 -2.75 7.66
N LYS A 542 42.47 -2.57 8.63
CA LYS A 542 43.25 -1.34 8.81
C LYS A 542 44.49 -1.33 7.90
N LYS A 543 44.94 -0.13 7.49
CA LYS A 543 46.19 0.06 6.75
C LYS A 543 47.36 -0.39 7.62
N HIS A 544 48.14 -1.37 7.17
CA HIS A 544 49.39 -1.75 7.86
C HIS A 544 50.42 -0.64 7.65
N VAL A 545 50.67 0.16 8.69
CA VAL A 545 51.71 1.19 8.66
C VAL A 545 53.07 0.51 8.76
N THR A 546 53.71 0.24 7.62
CA THR A 546 55.01 -0.45 7.58
C THR A 546 56.22 0.47 7.39
N ASN A 547 56.05 1.79 7.31
CA ASN A 547 57.19 2.72 7.39
C ASN A 547 56.76 4.13 7.75
N MET A 548 57.30 4.63 8.86
CA MET A 548 57.13 5.97 9.43
C MET A 548 57.81 7.09 8.59
N ARG A 549 58.15 6.82 7.32
CA ARG A 549 58.98 7.71 6.46
C ARG A 549 58.27 8.31 5.25
N ALA A 550 56.98 8.05 5.05
CA ALA A 550 56.18 8.68 3.99
C ALA A 550 55.24 9.74 4.57
N SER A 551 55.78 10.74 5.26
CA SER A 551 55.02 11.86 5.86
C SER A 551 54.54 12.91 4.84
N GLY A 552 54.42 12.56 3.55
CA GLY A 552 54.18 13.51 2.47
C GLY A 552 53.19 13.10 1.38
N SER A 553 52.55 11.93 1.49
CA SER A 553 51.57 11.47 0.50
C SER A 553 50.55 10.52 1.14
N ASP A 554 49.86 10.97 2.19
CA ASP A 554 48.54 10.39 2.47
C ASP A 554 47.58 11.02 1.46
N GLU A 555 47.49 10.41 0.27
CA GLU A 555 46.33 10.62 -0.58
C GLU A 555 45.09 10.32 0.27
N ALA A 556 44.27 11.33 0.51
CA ALA A 556 43.01 11.15 1.21
C ALA A 556 42.18 10.13 0.41
N LEU A 557 42.05 8.91 0.94
CA LEU A 557 41.27 7.85 0.32
C LEU A 557 39.83 8.34 0.12
N ARG A 558 39.44 8.56 -1.13
CA ARG A 558 38.09 9.01 -1.48
C ARG A 558 37.18 7.81 -1.65
N LEU A 559 36.15 7.74 -0.82
CA LEU A 559 35.07 6.76 -0.97
C LEU A 559 34.02 7.31 -1.93
N THR A 560 33.49 6.46 -2.80
CA THR A 560 32.25 6.76 -3.51
C THR A 560 31.10 6.82 -2.50
N PRO A 561 30.11 7.72 -2.69
CA PRO A 561 28.88 7.69 -1.90
C PRO A 561 28.29 6.28 -1.92
N HIS A 562 27.90 5.79 -0.74
CA HIS A 562 27.26 4.50 -0.60
C HIS A 562 25.79 4.61 -1.01
N THR A 563 25.20 3.50 -1.42
CA THR A 563 23.78 3.40 -1.72
C THR A 563 23.04 2.98 -0.47
N GLU A 564 22.26 3.89 0.13
CA GLU A 564 21.33 3.54 1.20
C GLU A 564 20.16 2.75 0.62
N MET A 565 19.97 1.53 1.12
CA MET A 565 18.93 0.62 0.63
C MET A 565 17.68 0.75 1.50
N THR A 566 16.52 1.02 0.89
CA THR A 566 15.23 0.93 1.59
C THR A 566 14.86 -0.51 1.91
N LEU A 567 13.78 -0.72 2.68
CA LEU A 567 13.27 -2.05 2.96
C LEU A 567 12.87 -2.80 1.68
N GLU A 568 12.16 -2.14 0.78
CA GLU A 568 11.70 -2.68 -0.50
C GLU A 568 12.90 -3.05 -1.38
N GLN A 569 13.84 -2.12 -1.52
CA GLN A 569 15.07 -2.36 -2.28
C GLN A 569 15.86 -3.54 -1.70
N SER A 570 15.85 -3.70 -0.37
CA SER A 570 16.50 -4.83 0.30
C SER A 570 15.77 -6.15 0.03
N LEU A 571 14.43 -6.17 0.12
CA LEU A 571 13.60 -7.35 -0.17
C LEU A 571 13.73 -7.80 -1.63
N GLU A 572 13.82 -6.85 -2.55
CA GLU A 572 14.05 -7.07 -3.98
C GLU A 572 15.46 -7.62 -4.23
N PHE A 573 16.47 -7.05 -3.55
CA PHE A 573 17.87 -7.39 -3.74
C PHE A 573 18.24 -8.80 -3.26
N ILE A 574 17.70 -9.24 -2.13
CA ILE A 574 18.13 -10.50 -1.49
C ILE A 574 17.88 -11.73 -2.37
N ALA A 575 18.82 -12.68 -2.30
CA ALA A 575 18.72 -13.99 -2.92
C ALA A 575 18.05 -15.02 -2.00
N SER A 576 17.80 -16.22 -2.54
CA SER A 576 17.12 -17.31 -1.80
C SER A 576 17.91 -17.83 -0.59
N ASP A 577 19.22 -17.60 -0.55
CA ASP A 577 20.15 -17.91 0.54
C ASP A 577 20.46 -16.69 1.45
N GLU A 578 19.73 -15.60 1.29
CA GLU A 578 19.89 -14.33 2.02
C GLU A 578 18.62 -14.00 2.82
N LEU A 579 18.78 -13.08 3.79
CA LEU A 579 17.73 -12.54 4.64
C LEU A 579 17.91 -11.03 4.78
N VAL A 580 16.82 -10.31 4.97
CA VAL A 580 16.83 -8.92 5.45
C VAL A 580 16.59 -8.94 6.95
N GLU A 581 17.53 -8.41 7.71
CA GLU A 581 17.42 -8.15 9.14
C GLU A 581 16.85 -6.74 9.35
N VAL A 582 15.73 -6.64 10.06
CA VAL A 582 14.97 -5.40 10.25
C VAL A 582 14.89 -5.09 11.73
N THR A 583 15.40 -3.92 12.12
CA THR A 583 15.34 -3.40 13.49
C THR A 583 14.73 -2.00 13.49
N PRO A 584 14.29 -1.48 14.67
CA PRO A 584 13.67 -0.16 14.76
C PRO A 584 14.53 1.00 14.20
N LYS A 585 15.85 0.81 14.13
CA LYS A 585 16.79 1.84 13.68
C LYS A 585 17.50 1.51 12.37
N THR A 586 17.66 0.22 12.06
CA THR A 586 18.58 -0.22 11.01
C THR A 586 17.95 -1.34 10.18
N ILE A 587 18.15 -1.28 8.87
CA ILE A 587 17.86 -2.39 7.95
C ILE A 587 19.19 -2.92 7.44
N ARG A 588 19.39 -4.23 7.54
CA ARG A 588 20.64 -4.91 7.16
C ARG A 588 20.30 -6.09 6.29
N MET A 589 21.22 -6.47 5.41
CA MET A 589 21.10 -7.69 4.62
C MET A 589 22.20 -8.66 5.04
N ARG A 590 21.90 -9.96 5.05
CA ARG A 590 22.86 -11.01 5.46
C ARG A 590 22.63 -12.29 4.70
N LYS A 591 23.64 -13.15 4.72
CA LYS A 591 23.48 -14.56 4.34
C LYS A 591 22.72 -15.32 5.43
N LYS A 592 21.93 -16.32 5.03
CA LYS A 592 21.29 -17.27 5.96
C LYS A 592 22.33 -17.97 6.82
N ILE A 593 23.32 -18.58 6.16
CA ILE A 593 24.51 -19.13 6.82
C ILE A 593 25.60 -18.07 6.83
N LEU A 594 25.98 -17.61 8.02
CA LEU A 594 27.01 -16.58 8.17
C LEU A 594 28.41 -17.12 7.84
N ASP A 595 28.74 -18.32 8.34
CA ASP A 595 30.04 -18.95 8.17
C ASP A 595 30.33 -19.31 6.70
N VAL A 596 31.44 -18.79 6.18
CA VAL A 596 31.89 -18.97 4.79
C VAL A 596 32.16 -20.44 4.45
N ASN A 597 32.74 -21.20 5.36
CA ASN A 597 33.10 -22.61 5.14
C ASN A 597 31.85 -23.47 5.09
N LEU A 598 30.88 -23.21 5.97
CA LEU A 598 29.59 -23.90 5.96
C LEU A 598 28.80 -23.57 4.68
N ARG A 599 28.79 -22.30 4.23
CA ARG A 599 28.19 -21.91 2.95
C ARG A 599 28.79 -22.67 1.77
N LYS A 600 30.12 -22.72 1.66
CA LYS A 600 30.81 -23.45 0.58
C LYS A 600 30.49 -24.94 0.59
N LYS A 601 30.37 -25.54 1.78
CA LYS A 601 30.00 -26.95 1.93
C LYS A 601 28.56 -27.21 1.47
N GLU A 602 27.62 -26.35 1.85
CA GLU A 602 26.21 -26.49 1.44
C GLU A 602 26.03 -26.24 -0.07
N ALA A 603 26.71 -25.24 -0.63
CA ALA A 603 26.71 -24.98 -2.07
C ALA A 603 27.26 -26.19 -2.86
N SER A 604 28.34 -26.80 -2.37
CA SER A 604 28.92 -28.02 -2.95
C SER A 604 27.96 -29.22 -2.84
N ALA A 605 27.25 -29.36 -1.73
CA ALA A 605 26.26 -30.41 -1.53
C ALA A 605 25.05 -30.25 -2.47
N LYS A 606 24.51 -29.02 -2.62
CA LYS A 606 23.43 -28.71 -3.57
C LYS A 606 23.85 -28.96 -5.02
N ALA A 607 25.07 -28.54 -5.39
CA ALA A 607 25.60 -28.78 -6.73
C ALA A 607 25.78 -30.29 -7.02
N LYS A 608 26.12 -31.08 -6.00
CA LYS A 608 26.20 -32.55 -6.12
C LYS A 608 24.82 -33.19 -6.25
N ALA A 609 23.86 -32.81 -5.40
CA ALA A 609 22.48 -33.30 -5.47
C ALA A 609 21.80 -32.98 -6.81
N ALA A 610 22.02 -31.77 -7.35
CA ALA A 610 21.50 -31.38 -8.67
C ALA A 610 22.13 -32.16 -9.84
N ARG A 611 23.33 -32.72 -9.66
CA ARG A 611 23.98 -33.60 -10.64
C ARG A 611 23.52 -35.05 -10.51
N GLU A 612 23.17 -35.49 -9.30
CA GLU A 612 22.73 -36.86 -9.01
C GLU A 612 21.22 -37.07 -9.22
N GLY A 613 20.42 -36.00 -9.20
CA GLY A 613 18.97 -36.01 -9.45
C GLY A 613 18.55 -35.72 -10.89
N LYS A 614 19.44 -35.91 -11.87
CA LYS A 614 19.15 -35.81 -13.32
C LYS A 614 19.09 -37.17 -13.98
#